data_AF-A0A5P9PEL7-F1
#
_entry.id   AF-A0A5P9PEL7-F1
#
_cell.length_a   1.000
_cell.length_b   1.000
_cell.length_c   1.000
_cell.angle_alpha   90.00
_cell.angle_beta   90.00
_cell.angle_gamma   90.00
#
_symmetry.space_group_name_H-M   'P 1'
#
loop_
_entity.id
_entity.type
_entity.pdbx_description
1 polymer ?
#
loop_
_entity_poly.entity_id
_entity_poly.type
_entity_poly.pdbx_seq_one_letter_code
_entity_poly.pdbx_strand_id
1 'polypeptide(L)' 'MCYADTTTNTDGTATAFCYCGWVEEHATPDAADNAAETHQRNADAAETEPAATH' A
#
# COMPACT_ATOMS: atom_id res chain seq x y z
N MET A 1 -1.77 11.18 4.90
CA MET A 1 -2.80 10.64 3.98
C MET A 1 -2.14 9.83 2.87
N CYS A 2 -1.77 8.58 3.16
CA CYS A 2 -1.45 7.60 2.12
C CYS A 2 -2.74 6.91 1.71
N TYR A 3 -3.05 6.96 0.41
CA TYR A 3 -4.12 6.19 -0.20
C TYR A 3 -3.47 5.22 -1.17
N ALA A 4 -3.66 3.92 -0.94
CA ALA A 4 -3.11 2.87 -1.78
C ALA A 4 -4.23 2.19 -2.58
N ASP A 5 -3.93 1.88 -3.84
CA ASP A 5 -4.84 1.28 -4.80
C ASP A 5 -4.10 0.15 -5.53
N THR A 6 -4.85 -0.65 -6.28
CA THR A 6 -4.32 -1.78 -7.03
C THR A 6 -4.74 -1.74 -8.49
N THR A 7 -3.91 -2.30 -9.36
CA THR A 7 -4.24 -2.47 -10.78
C THR A 7 -3.86 -3.87 -11.19
N THR A 8 -4.83 -4.61 -11.73
CA THR A 8 -4.59 -5.93 -12.33
C THR A 8 -3.98 -5.78 -13.71
N ASN A 9 -2.88 -6.49 -13.94
CA ASN A 9 -2.17 -6.52 -15.21
C ASN A 9 -2.75 -7.60 -16.13
N THR A 10 -2.53 -7.44 -17.44
CA THR A 10 -3.05 -8.36 -18.47
C THR A 10 -2.48 -9.79 -18.36
N ASP A 11 -1.35 -9.96 -17.67
CA ASP A 11 -0.68 -11.25 -17.45
C ASP A 11 -1.17 -11.97 -16.18
N GLY A 12 -2.13 -11.38 -15.45
CA GLY A 12 -2.69 -11.92 -14.21
C GLY A 12 -1.92 -11.51 -12.95
N THR A 13 -0.81 -10.78 -13.07
CA THR A 13 -0.18 -10.10 -11.94
C THR A 13 -0.99 -8.87 -11.52
N ALA A 14 -0.64 -8.26 -10.40
CA ALA A 14 -1.24 -7.00 -9.97
C ALA A 14 -0.20 -6.09 -9.31
N THR A 15 -0.33 -4.80 -9.55
CA THR A 15 0.52 -3.77 -8.96
C THR A 15 -0.25 -3.06 -7.85
N ALA A 16 0.31 -3.02 -6.65
CA ALA A 16 -0.13 -2.17 -5.56
C ALA A 16 0.68 -0.87 -5.58
N PHE A 17 0.02 0.27 -5.41
CA PHE A 17 0.71 1.57 -5.38
C PHE A 17 0.02 2.53 -4.42
N CYS A 18 0.79 3.41 -3.79
CA CYS A 18 0.26 4.53 -2.99
C CYS A 18 0.67 5.84 -3.63
N TYR A 19 -0.22 6.85 -3.56
CA TYR A 19 0.04 8.20 -4.05
C TYR A 19 1.20 8.91 -3.31
N CYS A 20 1.76 8.32 -2.26
CA CYS A 20 3.00 8.75 -1.62
C CYS A 20 4.28 8.36 -2.39
N GLY A 21 4.15 7.56 -3.46
CA GLY A 21 5.27 7.10 -4.29
C GLY A 21 5.70 5.64 -4.05
N TRP A 22 5.03 4.91 -3.15
CA TRP A 22 5.24 3.47 -2.96
C TRP A 22 4.61 2.67 -4.09
N VAL A 23 5.28 1.61 -4.56
CA VAL A 23 4.81 0.71 -5.61
C VAL A 23 5.43 -0.68 -5.45
N GLU A 24 4.62 -1.73 -5.56
CA GLU A 24 5.03 -3.14 -5.52
C GLU A 24 4.21 -3.98 -6.50
N GLU A 25 4.83 -4.99 -7.13
CA GLU A 25 4.16 -5.93 -8.03
C GLU A 25 4.03 -7.30 -7.37
N HIS A 26 2.87 -7.92 -7.53
CA HIS A 26 2.51 -9.20 -6.92
C HIS A 26 1.93 -10.16 -7.95
N ALA A 27 2.14 -11.45 -7.70
CA ALA A 27 1.71 -12.52 -8.61
C ALA A 27 0.19 -12.66 -8.74
N THR A 28 -0.59 -12.13 -7.80
CA THR A 28 -2.06 -12.19 -7.81
C THR A 28 -2.68 -10.87 -7.33
N PRO A 29 -3.91 -10.53 -7.77
CA PRO A 29 -4.67 -9.40 -7.26
C PRO A 29 -4.84 -9.41 -5.74
N ASP A 30 -5.18 -10.56 -5.15
CA ASP A 30 -5.36 -10.69 -3.69
C ASP A 30 -4.09 -10.32 -2.90
N ALA A 31 -2.90 -10.66 -3.43
CA ALA A 31 -1.65 -10.33 -2.78
C ALA A 31 -1.33 -8.83 -2.87
N ALA A 32 -1.64 -8.20 -4.01
CA ALA A 32 -1.52 -6.75 -4.17
C ALA A 32 -2.50 -6.00 -3.26
N ASP A 33 -3.76 -6.46 -3.14
CA ASP A 33 -4.75 -5.84 -2.26
C ASP A 33 -4.30 -5.91 -0.80
N ASN A 34 -3.80 -7.06 -0.34
CA ASN A 34 -3.27 -7.20 1.01
C ASN A 34 -2.08 -6.27 1.27
N ALA A 35 -1.19 -6.11 0.28
CA ALA A 35 -0.06 -5.18 0.37
C ALA A 35 -0.53 -3.71 0.45
N ALA A 36 -1.50 -3.31 -0.39
CA ALA A 36 -2.07 -1.97 -0.38
C ALA A 36 -2.78 -1.65 0.95
N GLU A 37 -3.58 -2.57 1.49
CA GLU A 37 -4.25 -2.43 2.79
C GLU A 37 -3.23 -2.33 3.94
N THR A 38 -2.19 -3.16 3.90
CA THR A 38 -1.15 -3.16 4.93
C THR A 38 -0.32 -1.89 4.88
N HIS A 39 0.02 -1.41 3.69
CA HIS A 39 0.74 -0.15 3.53
C HIS A 39 -0.06 1.05 4.06
N GLN A 40 -1.37 1.11 3.75
CA GLN A 40 -2.26 2.14 4.30
C GLN A 40 -2.31 2.11 5.83
N ARG A 41 -2.55 0.93 6.41
CA ARG A 41 -2.59 0.76 7.88
C ARG A 41 -1.28 1.20 8.55
N ASN A 42 -0.14 0.88 7.95
CA ASN A 42 1.16 1.28 8.48
C ASN A 42 1.39 2.79 8.37
N ALA A 43 0.96 3.42 7.27
CA ALA A 43 1.03 4.86 7.10
C ALA A 43 0.11 5.59 8.09
N ASP A 44 -1.14 5.13 8.27
CA ASP A 44 -2.07 5.68 9.26
C ASP A 44 -1.55 5.51 10.69
N ALA A 45 -0.94 4.36 11.00
CA ALA A 45 -0.31 4.11 12.29
C ALA A 45 0.87 5.06 12.52
N ALA A 46 1.76 5.25 11.55
CA ALA A 46 2.88 6.18 11.64
C ALA A 46 2.44 7.65 11.75
N GLU A 47 1.30 8.02 11.16
CA GLU A 47 0.69 9.34 11.34
C GLU A 47 -0.01 9.50 12.71
N THR A 48 -0.42 8.40 13.33
CA THR A 48 -1.12 8.37 14.63
C THR A 48 -0.17 8.20 15.82
N GLU A 49 1.03 7.66 15.62
CA GLU A 49 2.09 7.71 16.64
C GLU A 49 2.35 9.19 16.94
N PRO A 50 2.02 9.69 18.16
CA PRO A 50 2.37 11.06 18.50
C PRO A 50 3.88 11.16 18.35
N ALA A 51 4.36 12.28 17.81
CA ALA A 51 5.76 12.67 17.87
C ALA A 51 6.25 12.61 19.33
N ALA A 52 6.60 11.42 19.82
CA ALA A 52 7.24 11.18 21.11
C ALA A 52 8.73 11.33 20.88
N THR A 53 9.10 12.53 20.46
CA THR A 53 10.46 13.02 20.58
C THR A 53 10.30 14.50 20.86
N HIS A 54 10.46 14.88 22.13
CA HIS A 54 11.11 16.08 22.64
C HIS A 54 10.99 16.09 24.17
#